data_AF-A0A0H2RJR5-F1
#
_entry.id   AF-A0A0H2RJR5-F1
#
_cell.length_a   1.000
_cell.length_b   1.000
_cell.length_c   1.000
_cell.angle_alpha   90.00
_cell.angle_beta   90.00
_cell.angle_gamma   90.00
#
_symmetry.space_group_name_H-M   'P 1'
#
loop_
_entity.id
_entity.type
_entity.pdbx_description
1 polymer ?
#
loop_
_entity_poly.entity_id
_entity_poly.type
_entity_poly.pdbx_seq_one_letter_code
_entity_poly.pdbx_strand_id
1 'polypeptide(L)'
;MEDATYLANPRFETHVNVNPERASRFPRLSQAVIDFLGLHGESAEQVVQLPATIPPVFDDSLPLTDYFVSTSHNTYLLGNQLWGKASPSSYSHVILNGARCVEIDVWPKHTSDGDTSPIVTHGWTLAEHIYFKDVCITIGDAFGKKGDDLPLFVSLECHVPTEGQQELVDIMKEAWGDKLALHFNDQFSQSGSIASVKDLRGKIVMMIEYYPPANPDNVADNLEDLNVKEEEEEVENEPRPKISEALETLGYYAHSMKPKKNWLTEDLTNPANIMINISESALSALIPTQLDAIVENARKHLRRVYPRGSRVRSGNMNPATFWRAGSHFTALNWQKFDLGMQLNEAMFCGTGGWVAKPDRLLGTLGDPERVKITVDVRGLSALPRPKKDEEYRLQARVHILYCGGEKELKSKTVKFDSKEIPEEGLDLMFDERFVAEIADDGFTFVRVLVTDDNYLKDKHLGIFCGHLQRIQQGWRFLRLLNDDGADTHATLLVRFGVTKT
;
A
#
# COMPACT_ATOMS: atom_id res chain seq x y z
N MET A 1 -8.70 -6.17 -25.87
CA MET A 1 -9.67 -5.05 -25.79
C MET A 1 -10.08 -4.80 -24.33
N GLU A 2 -10.30 -5.83 -23.49
CA GLU A 2 -10.50 -5.68 -22.04
C GLU A 2 -9.29 -5.10 -21.28
N ASP A 3 -8.04 -5.51 -21.59
CA ASP A 3 -6.83 -4.95 -20.96
C ASP A 3 -6.65 -3.45 -21.23
N ALA A 4 -7.08 -2.97 -22.40
CA ALA A 4 -6.95 -1.56 -22.77
C ALA A 4 -7.87 -0.66 -21.93
N THR A 5 -9.05 -1.16 -21.54
CA THR A 5 -9.98 -0.45 -20.65
C THR A 5 -9.50 -0.43 -19.20
N TYR A 6 -8.80 -1.49 -18.77
CA TYR A 6 -8.20 -1.59 -17.43
C TYR A 6 -6.99 -0.65 -17.24
N LEU A 7 -6.20 -0.45 -18.30
CA LEU A 7 -5.05 0.46 -18.29
C LEU A 7 -5.41 1.93 -18.49
N ALA A 8 -6.63 2.24 -18.97
CA ALA A 8 -7.02 3.59 -19.37
C ALA A 8 -7.44 4.52 -18.22
N ASN A 9 -7.62 4.01 -16.99
CA ASN A 9 -8.05 4.82 -15.85
C ASN A 9 -7.11 4.61 -14.65
N PRO A 10 -6.68 5.67 -13.92
CA PRO A 10 -6.08 5.48 -12.61
C PRO A 10 -7.05 4.64 -11.78
N ARG A 11 -6.58 3.60 -11.08
CA ARG A 11 -7.50 2.87 -10.18
C ARG A 11 -8.02 3.82 -9.12
N PHE A 12 -7.13 4.65 -8.57
CA PHE A 12 -7.43 5.56 -7.49
C PHE A 12 -7.01 6.98 -7.88
N GLU A 13 -7.93 7.93 -7.78
CA GLU A 13 -7.72 9.32 -8.18
C GLU A 13 -7.36 10.22 -7.00
N THR A 14 -6.78 9.66 -5.93
CA THR A 14 -6.46 10.36 -4.66
C THR A 14 -5.59 11.61 -4.83
N HIS A 15 -4.77 11.64 -5.89
CA HIS A 15 -3.90 12.75 -6.25
C HIS A 15 -4.65 14.08 -6.47
N VAL A 16 -5.96 14.07 -6.73
CA VAL A 16 -6.78 15.29 -6.86
C VAL A 16 -6.81 16.12 -5.56
N ASN A 17 -6.53 15.50 -4.41
CA ASN A 17 -6.44 16.18 -3.11
C ASN A 17 -5.01 16.69 -2.79
N VAL A 18 -4.00 16.22 -3.54
CA VAL A 18 -2.61 16.67 -3.44
C VAL A 18 -2.31 17.78 -4.45
N ASN A 19 -2.84 17.66 -5.67
CA ASN A 19 -2.63 18.59 -6.77
C ASN A 19 -3.98 18.98 -7.41
N PRO A 20 -4.78 19.84 -6.75
CA PRO A 20 -6.11 20.21 -7.24
C PRO A 20 -6.07 20.91 -8.61
N GLU A 21 -4.99 21.63 -8.94
CA GLU A 21 -4.80 22.30 -10.25
C GLU A 21 -4.72 21.34 -11.44
N ARG A 22 -4.38 20.05 -11.22
CA ARG A 22 -4.29 19.05 -12.29
C ARG A 22 -5.62 18.36 -12.60
N ALA A 23 -6.68 18.68 -11.86
CA ALA A 23 -8.02 18.20 -12.22
C ALA A 23 -8.48 18.88 -13.52
N SER A 24 -8.86 18.09 -14.51
CA SER A 24 -9.17 18.53 -15.89
C SER A 24 -10.33 19.53 -16.00
N ARG A 25 -11.07 19.77 -14.91
CA ARG A 25 -12.14 20.77 -14.78
C ARG A 25 -12.15 21.34 -13.37
N PHE A 26 -12.32 22.66 -13.26
CA PHE A 26 -12.67 23.27 -11.98
C PHE A 26 -13.96 22.65 -11.47
N PRO A 27 -14.02 22.26 -10.18
CA PRO A 27 -15.21 21.63 -9.67
C PRO A 27 -16.34 22.64 -9.54
N ARG A 28 -17.56 22.18 -9.79
CA ARG A 28 -18.75 22.99 -9.56
C ARG A 28 -18.94 23.15 -8.05
N LEU A 29 -18.95 24.40 -7.59
CA LEU A 29 -19.27 24.75 -6.21
C LEU A 29 -20.71 25.24 -6.13
N SER A 30 -21.38 24.96 -4.99
CA SER A 30 -22.71 25.51 -4.73
C SER A 30 -22.63 27.00 -4.41
N GLN A 31 -23.66 27.76 -4.79
CA GLN A 31 -23.71 29.19 -4.47
C GLN A 31 -23.63 29.44 -2.96
N ALA A 32 -24.30 28.60 -2.15
CA ALA A 32 -24.27 28.69 -0.70
C ALA A 32 -22.86 28.52 -0.10
N VAL A 33 -22.03 27.65 -0.68
CA VAL A 33 -20.63 27.48 -0.28
C VAL A 33 -19.80 28.71 -0.63
N ILE A 34 -19.99 29.27 -1.83
CA ILE A 34 -19.30 30.47 -2.28
C ILE A 34 -19.66 31.66 -1.37
N ASP A 35 -20.94 31.86 -1.12
CA ASP A 35 -21.44 32.93 -0.23
C ASP A 35 -20.90 32.76 1.19
N PHE A 36 -20.86 31.51 1.70
CA PHE A 36 -20.29 31.21 3.02
C PHE A 36 -18.82 31.61 3.11
N LEU A 37 -17.99 31.24 2.13
CA LEU A 37 -16.57 31.62 2.11
C LEU A 37 -16.40 33.14 2.03
N GLY A 38 -17.18 33.81 1.17
CA GLY A 38 -17.16 35.27 1.04
C GLY A 38 -17.48 35.98 2.36
N LEU A 39 -18.47 35.50 3.12
CA LEU A 39 -18.79 36.02 4.46
C LEU A 39 -17.68 35.80 5.49
N HIS A 40 -16.80 34.82 5.26
CA HIS A 40 -15.64 34.53 6.11
C HIS A 40 -14.33 35.16 5.58
N GLY A 41 -14.41 36.00 4.55
CA GLY A 41 -13.25 36.69 3.97
C GLY A 41 -12.35 35.81 3.10
N GLU A 42 -12.87 34.68 2.63
CA GLU A 42 -12.16 33.72 1.77
C GLU A 42 -12.69 33.78 0.33
N SER A 43 -11.83 33.58 -0.66
CA SER A 43 -12.25 33.40 -2.07
C SER A 43 -12.41 31.91 -2.38
N ALA A 44 -13.58 31.52 -2.88
CA ALA A 44 -13.82 30.14 -3.29
C ALA A 44 -12.86 29.70 -4.42
N GLU A 45 -12.56 30.62 -5.35
CA GLU A 45 -11.62 30.40 -6.46
C GLU A 45 -10.19 30.16 -5.98
N GLN A 46 -9.79 30.77 -4.86
CA GLN A 46 -8.47 30.54 -4.25
C GLN A 46 -8.47 29.25 -3.43
N VAL A 47 -9.47 29.04 -2.56
CA VAL A 47 -9.51 27.88 -1.67
C VAL A 47 -9.62 26.56 -2.43
N VAL A 48 -10.31 26.53 -3.58
CA VAL A 48 -10.43 25.33 -4.43
C VAL A 48 -9.10 24.89 -5.05
N GLN A 49 -8.13 25.79 -5.14
CA GLN A 49 -6.78 25.50 -5.64
C GLN A 49 -5.82 25.06 -4.53
N LEU A 50 -6.23 25.16 -3.25
CA LEU A 50 -5.39 24.75 -2.14
C LEU A 50 -5.41 23.24 -1.97
N PRO A 51 -4.25 22.58 -1.84
CA PRO A 51 -4.19 21.16 -1.58
C PRO A 51 -4.76 20.83 -0.19
N ALA A 52 -5.53 19.75 -0.12
CA ALA A 52 -6.03 19.21 1.16
C ALA A 52 -4.91 18.47 1.90
N THR A 53 -3.99 17.84 1.18
CA THR A 53 -2.82 17.13 1.73
C THR A 53 -1.54 17.52 0.99
N ILE A 54 -0.42 17.60 1.70
CA ILE A 54 0.90 17.82 1.11
C ILE A 54 1.80 16.63 1.47
N PRO A 55 2.43 15.95 0.49
CA PRO A 55 3.37 14.86 0.77
C PRO A 55 4.62 15.40 1.50
N PRO A 56 5.26 14.57 2.35
CA PRO A 56 6.52 14.96 2.99
C PRO A 56 7.62 15.17 1.95
N VAL A 57 8.64 15.94 2.34
CA VAL A 57 9.87 16.06 1.56
C VAL A 57 10.57 14.70 1.55
N PHE A 58 11.03 14.28 0.37
CA PHE A 58 11.76 13.04 0.18
C PHE A 58 13.27 13.31 0.19
N ASP A 59 13.95 12.82 1.22
CA ASP A 59 15.41 12.60 1.23
C ASP A 59 15.65 11.21 0.68
N ASP A 60 16.63 11.00 -0.21
CA ASP A 60 16.97 9.68 -0.77
C ASP A 60 18.30 9.12 -0.25
N SER A 61 18.98 9.88 0.62
CA SER A 61 20.29 9.52 1.15
C SER A 61 20.23 8.64 2.40
N LEU A 62 19.06 8.47 3.01
CA LEU A 62 18.90 7.60 4.18
C LEU A 62 18.96 6.11 3.76
N PRO A 63 19.36 5.22 4.67
CA PRO A 63 19.33 3.77 4.43
C PRO A 63 17.92 3.28 4.07
N LEU A 64 17.81 2.21 3.27
CA LEU A 64 16.52 1.59 2.93
C LEU A 64 15.71 1.20 4.16
N THR A 65 16.37 0.87 5.27
CA THR A 65 15.71 0.52 6.53
C THR A 65 14.96 1.67 7.19
N ASP A 66 15.18 2.90 6.74
CA ASP A 66 14.57 4.11 7.28
C ASP A 66 13.29 4.50 6.53
N TYR A 67 12.82 3.70 5.58
CA TYR A 67 11.60 3.99 4.81
C TYR A 67 10.50 2.95 4.96
N PHE A 68 9.28 3.43 4.76
CA PHE A 68 8.14 2.63 4.32
C PHE A 68 8.03 2.68 2.80
N VAL A 69 7.57 1.57 2.23
CA VAL A 69 7.53 1.35 0.78
C VAL A 69 6.15 0.88 0.36
N SER A 70 5.54 1.56 -0.61
CA SER A 70 4.22 1.19 -1.13
C SER A 70 4.30 -0.16 -1.85
N THR A 71 3.56 -1.15 -1.37
CA THR A 71 3.78 -2.57 -1.70
C THR A 71 2.51 -3.24 -2.20
N SER A 72 2.60 -3.93 -3.33
CA SER A 72 1.53 -4.74 -3.91
C SER A 72 1.69 -6.22 -3.56
N HIS A 73 0.58 -6.87 -3.25
CA HIS A 73 0.46 -8.31 -3.03
C HIS A 73 -0.26 -8.98 -4.19
N ASN A 74 0.20 -10.16 -4.63
CA ASN A 74 -0.31 -10.92 -5.78
C ASN A 74 -0.62 -10.01 -6.98
N THR A 75 0.38 -9.23 -7.39
CA THR A 75 0.23 -8.11 -8.32
C THR A 75 -0.40 -8.52 -9.65
N TYR A 76 -0.21 -9.77 -10.08
CA TYR A 76 -0.78 -10.32 -11.31
C TYR A 76 -2.32 -10.38 -11.30
N LEU A 77 -2.99 -10.41 -10.15
CA LEU A 77 -4.44 -10.57 -10.04
C LEU A 77 -5.23 -9.29 -10.36
N LEU A 78 -6.15 -9.36 -11.32
CA LEU A 78 -7.07 -8.27 -11.62
C LEU A 78 -8.21 -8.15 -10.59
N GLY A 79 -8.49 -9.22 -9.82
CA GLY A 79 -9.66 -9.34 -8.95
C GLY A 79 -9.50 -10.35 -7.80
N ASN A 80 -10.50 -11.22 -7.63
CA ASN A 80 -10.60 -12.19 -6.54
C ASN A 80 -9.43 -13.20 -6.54
N GLN A 81 -8.90 -13.56 -5.36
CA GLN A 81 -7.80 -14.52 -5.18
C GLN A 81 -8.08 -15.96 -5.67
N LEU A 82 -9.35 -16.39 -5.76
CA LEU A 82 -9.68 -17.78 -6.14
C LEU A 82 -10.11 -17.97 -7.60
N TRP A 83 -10.53 -16.91 -8.27
CA TRP A 83 -11.18 -16.98 -9.60
C TRP A 83 -10.81 -15.78 -10.51
N GLY A 84 -9.79 -15.02 -10.13
CA GLY A 84 -9.37 -13.83 -10.85
C GLY A 84 -8.60 -14.18 -12.12
N LYS A 85 -8.80 -13.38 -13.17
CA LYS A 85 -7.89 -13.35 -14.32
C LYS A 85 -6.55 -12.76 -13.87
N ALA A 86 -5.44 -13.35 -14.31
CA ALA A 86 -4.13 -12.75 -14.21
C ALA A 86 -3.85 -11.90 -15.47
N SER A 87 -3.12 -10.79 -15.33
CA SER A 87 -2.71 -9.98 -16.48
C SER A 87 -1.35 -9.32 -16.22
N PRO A 88 -0.43 -9.30 -17.21
CA PRO A 88 0.80 -8.51 -17.10
C PRO A 88 0.51 -7.01 -16.90
N SER A 89 -0.60 -6.52 -17.47
CA SER A 89 -1.04 -5.13 -17.37
C SER A 89 -1.21 -4.66 -15.92
N SER A 90 -1.54 -5.56 -14.99
CA SER A 90 -1.65 -5.26 -13.56
C SER A 90 -0.34 -4.70 -12.98
N TYR A 91 0.81 -5.22 -13.41
CA TYR A 91 2.12 -4.74 -12.97
C TYR A 91 2.39 -3.31 -13.45
N SER A 92 2.19 -3.05 -14.74
CA SER A 92 2.27 -1.70 -15.30
C SER A 92 1.37 -0.74 -14.55
N HIS A 93 0.13 -1.16 -14.28
CA HIS A 93 -0.85 -0.35 -13.58
C HIS A 93 -0.38 0.05 -12.18
N VAL A 94 0.01 -0.90 -11.31
CA VAL A 94 0.41 -0.55 -9.94
C VAL A 94 1.71 0.26 -9.88
N ILE A 95 2.69 -0.05 -10.75
CA ILE A 95 3.97 0.68 -10.81
C ILE A 95 3.73 2.16 -11.21
N LEU A 96 2.92 2.38 -12.25
CA LEU A 96 2.59 3.73 -12.74
C LEU A 96 1.72 4.55 -11.77
N ASN A 97 1.12 3.89 -10.77
CA ASN A 97 0.35 4.50 -9.68
C ASN A 97 1.15 4.55 -8.35
N GLY A 98 2.46 4.31 -8.38
CA GLY A 98 3.35 4.60 -7.26
C GLY A 98 3.72 3.40 -6.38
N ALA A 99 3.33 2.17 -6.75
CA ALA A 99 3.86 0.98 -6.10
C ALA A 99 5.38 0.86 -6.35
N ARG A 100 6.11 0.45 -5.31
CA ARG A 100 7.57 0.28 -5.29
C ARG A 100 8.01 -1.11 -4.86
N CYS A 101 7.06 -1.99 -4.61
CA CYS A 101 7.27 -3.41 -4.53
C CYS A 101 6.10 -4.13 -5.22
N VAL A 102 6.41 -5.08 -6.09
CA VAL A 102 5.45 -5.96 -6.77
C VAL A 102 5.82 -7.42 -6.51
N GLU A 103 4.87 -8.32 -6.71
CA GLU A 103 5.02 -9.75 -6.42
C GLU A 103 4.77 -10.60 -7.66
N ILE A 104 5.64 -11.59 -7.86
CA ILE A 104 5.56 -12.58 -8.94
C ILE A 104 5.59 -13.98 -8.33
N ASP A 105 4.52 -14.76 -8.55
CA ASP A 105 4.43 -16.16 -8.16
C ASP A 105 4.69 -17.03 -9.38
N VAL A 106 5.92 -17.53 -9.53
CA VAL A 106 6.36 -18.25 -10.72
C VAL A 106 6.28 -19.77 -10.53
N TRP A 107 5.69 -20.44 -11.51
CA TRP A 107 5.43 -21.88 -11.50
C TRP A 107 5.91 -22.52 -12.80
N PRO A 108 6.33 -23.80 -12.75
CA PRO A 108 6.53 -24.57 -13.97
C PRO A 108 5.20 -24.77 -14.70
N LYS A 109 5.21 -24.72 -16.03
CA LYS A 109 4.04 -25.04 -16.84
C LYS A 109 3.93 -26.55 -17.01
N HIS A 110 2.79 -27.12 -16.64
CA HIS A 110 2.49 -28.53 -16.81
C HIS A 110 1.48 -28.74 -17.93
N THR A 111 1.94 -28.79 -19.18
CA THR A 111 1.08 -28.99 -20.35
C THR A 111 1.53 -30.16 -21.23
N SER A 112 0.57 -30.76 -21.94
CA SER A 112 0.78 -31.87 -22.86
C SER A 112 1.28 -31.45 -24.25
N ASP A 113 1.32 -30.14 -24.52
CA ASP A 113 1.77 -29.54 -25.79
C ASP A 113 3.30 -29.38 -25.89
N GLY A 114 4.03 -29.71 -24.81
CA GLY A 114 5.49 -29.67 -24.75
C GLY A 114 6.07 -28.29 -24.42
N ASP A 115 5.23 -27.28 -24.16
CA ASP A 115 5.71 -25.96 -23.72
C ASP A 115 6.04 -25.98 -22.22
N THR A 116 7.32 -25.83 -21.90
CA THR A 116 7.84 -25.80 -20.53
C THR A 116 8.07 -24.40 -20.00
N SER A 117 7.67 -23.35 -20.75
CA SER A 117 7.93 -21.97 -20.38
C SER A 117 7.34 -21.62 -19.01
N PRO A 118 8.07 -20.92 -18.14
CA PRO A 118 7.59 -20.57 -16.80
C PRO A 118 6.39 -19.62 -16.87
N ILE A 119 5.42 -19.85 -15.97
CA ILE A 119 4.16 -19.11 -15.90
C ILE A 119 4.00 -18.44 -14.55
N VAL A 120 3.16 -17.41 -14.50
CA VAL A 120 2.75 -16.73 -13.27
C VAL A 120 1.29 -17.01 -13.03
N THR A 121 0.97 -17.52 -11.84
CA THR A 121 -0.39 -17.86 -11.41
C THR A 121 -0.46 -17.99 -9.90
N HIS A 122 -1.68 -17.98 -9.35
CA HIS A 122 -1.91 -18.36 -7.97
C HIS A 122 -2.02 -19.89 -7.90
N GLY A 123 -1.03 -20.55 -7.30
CA GLY A 123 -0.93 -22.01 -7.24
C GLY A 123 -2.21 -22.69 -6.76
N TRP A 124 -2.49 -23.88 -7.30
CA TRP A 124 -3.63 -24.73 -6.91
C TRP A 124 -5.04 -24.11 -7.08
N THR A 125 -5.16 -23.04 -7.88
CA THR A 125 -6.45 -22.41 -8.22
C THR A 125 -6.81 -22.55 -9.70
N LEU A 126 -8.07 -22.26 -10.06
CA LEU A 126 -8.56 -22.26 -11.45
C LEU A 126 -8.24 -20.94 -12.18
N ALA A 127 -7.26 -20.17 -11.71
CA ALA A 127 -6.89 -18.89 -12.31
C ALA A 127 -6.22 -19.06 -13.68
N GLU A 128 -6.51 -18.14 -14.60
CA GLU A 128 -5.78 -18.00 -15.86
C GLU A 128 -4.30 -17.68 -15.55
N HIS A 129 -3.38 -18.29 -16.29
CA HIS A 129 -1.94 -18.03 -16.14
C HIS A 129 -1.45 -17.07 -17.22
N ILE A 130 -0.34 -16.38 -16.92
CA ILE A 130 0.36 -15.48 -17.83
C ILE A 130 1.83 -15.91 -17.91
N TYR A 131 2.53 -15.65 -19.01
CA TYR A 131 3.94 -16.05 -19.11
C TYR A 131 4.83 -15.16 -18.24
N PHE A 132 5.81 -15.76 -17.57
CA PHE A 132 6.79 -15.02 -16.76
C PHE A 132 7.57 -14.00 -17.60
N LYS A 133 7.91 -14.35 -18.85
CA LYS A 133 8.57 -13.45 -19.80
C LYS A 133 7.75 -12.17 -20.05
N ASP A 134 6.44 -12.30 -20.27
CA ASP A 134 5.57 -11.14 -20.50
C ASP A 134 5.46 -10.24 -19.26
N VAL A 135 5.47 -10.84 -18.07
CA VAL A 135 5.51 -10.11 -16.80
C VAL A 135 6.81 -9.31 -16.66
N CYS A 136 7.98 -9.93 -16.89
CA CYS A 136 9.26 -9.26 -16.80
C CYS A 136 9.38 -8.10 -17.80
N ILE A 137 8.98 -8.30 -19.06
CA ILE A 137 8.95 -7.25 -20.09
C ILE A 137 8.05 -6.10 -19.62
N THR A 138 6.84 -6.42 -19.14
CA THR A 138 5.87 -5.40 -18.70
C THR A 138 6.39 -4.58 -17.51
N ILE A 139 7.06 -5.21 -16.55
CA ILE A 139 7.72 -4.51 -15.43
C ILE A 139 8.83 -3.61 -15.96
N GLY A 140 9.70 -4.13 -16.83
CA GLY A 140 10.81 -3.39 -17.42
C GLY A 140 10.36 -2.17 -18.21
N ASP A 141 9.25 -2.29 -18.95
CA ASP A 141 8.64 -1.20 -19.71
C ASP A 141 7.91 -0.18 -18.83
N ALA A 142 7.36 -0.60 -17.69
CA ALA A 142 6.69 0.31 -16.75
C ALA A 142 7.69 1.13 -15.94
N PHE A 143 8.78 0.49 -15.52
CA PHE A 143 9.83 1.10 -14.69
C PHE A 143 10.54 2.25 -15.43
N GLY A 144 10.71 3.40 -14.74
CA GLY A 144 11.30 4.60 -15.33
C GLY A 144 10.31 5.53 -16.06
N LYS A 145 9.08 5.08 -16.35
CA LYS A 145 8.07 5.94 -16.98
C LYS A 145 7.70 7.11 -16.07
N LYS A 146 7.25 8.21 -16.68
CA LYS A 146 6.96 9.49 -16.00
C LYS A 146 8.19 10.14 -15.32
N GLY A 147 9.40 9.71 -15.67
CA GLY A 147 10.66 10.27 -15.12
C GLY A 147 10.98 9.76 -13.72
N ASP A 148 10.42 8.61 -13.34
CA ASP A 148 10.46 8.05 -12.00
C ASP A 148 11.51 6.95 -11.91
N ASP A 149 12.66 7.28 -11.35
CA ASP A 149 13.84 6.42 -11.24
C ASP A 149 14.04 5.87 -9.81
N LEU A 150 13.04 5.98 -8.93
CA LEU A 150 13.15 5.40 -7.59
C LEU A 150 13.18 3.86 -7.67
N PRO A 151 13.92 3.16 -6.78
CA PRO A 151 14.08 1.71 -6.84
C PRO A 151 12.75 0.97 -6.79
N LEU A 152 12.64 -0.09 -7.60
CA LEU A 152 11.50 -1.00 -7.62
C LEU A 152 11.93 -2.36 -7.09
N PHE A 153 11.25 -2.86 -6.07
CA PHE A 153 11.47 -4.22 -5.57
C PHE A 153 10.52 -5.21 -6.27
N VAL A 154 11.02 -6.42 -6.50
CA VAL A 154 10.25 -7.54 -7.04
C VAL A 154 10.40 -8.71 -6.08
N SER A 155 9.32 -9.02 -5.35
CA SER A 155 9.21 -10.22 -4.52
C SER A 155 8.94 -11.43 -5.41
N LEU A 156 9.86 -12.38 -5.44
CA LEU A 156 9.71 -13.60 -6.24
C LEU A 156 9.35 -14.79 -5.35
N GLU A 157 8.15 -15.34 -5.52
CA GLU A 157 7.77 -16.63 -4.96
C GLU A 157 8.02 -17.70 -6.02
N CYS A 158 9.05 -18.53 -5.82
CA CYS A 158 9.54 -19.44 -6.85
C CYS A 158 9.18 -20.90 -6.57
N HIS A 159 8.31 -21.46 -7.43
CA HIS A 159 7.91 -22.87 -7.41
C HIS A 159 8.56 -23.68 -8.54
N VAL A 160 9.39 -23.04 -9.38
CA VAL A 160 10.14 -23.70 -10.46
C VAL A 160 11.27 -24.53 -9.85
N PRO A 161 11.42 -25.81 -10.21
CA PRO A 161 12.54 -26.65 -9.79
C PRO A 161 13.90 -26.02 -10.14
N THR A 162 14.94 -26.31 -9.35
CA THR A 162 16.27 -25.71 -9.50
C THR A 162 16.86 -25.81 -10.90
N GLU A 163 16.55 -26.87 -11.64
CA GLU A 163 17.02 -27.11 -13.01
C GLU A 163 16.43 -26.11 -14.02
N GLY A 164 15.24 -25.57 -13.75
CA GLY A 164 14.57 -24.57 -14.59
C GLY A 164 14.83 -23.11 -14.18
N GLN A 165 15.46 -22.88 -13.02
CA GLN A 165 15.61 -21.51 -12.49
C GLN A 165 16.63 -20.66 -13.27
N GLN A 166 17.57 -21.28 -14.00
CA GLN A 166 18.47 -20.53 -14.90
C GLN A 166 17.69 -19.80 -15.99
N GLU A 167 16.61 -20.40 -16.51
CA GLU A 167 15.75 -19.76 -17.51
C GLU A 167 15.09 -18.48 -16.95
N LEU A 168 14.69 -18.50 -15.67
CA LEU A 168 14.14 -17.31 -15.01
C LEU A 168 15.18 -16.18 -14.95
N VAL A 169 16.42 -16.52 -14.59
CA VAL A 169 17.53 -15.56 -14.52
C VAL A 169 17.81 -14.96 -15.91
N ASP A 170 17.82 -15.78 -16.95
CA ASP A 170 18.07 -15.32 -18.32
C ASP A 170 16.94 -14.41 -18.82
N ILE A 171 15.68 -14.76 -18.56
CA ILE A 171 14.51 -13.91 -18.88
C ILE A 171 14.60 -12.55 -18.18
N MET A 172 14.93 -12.53 -16.88
CA MET A 172 15.06 -11.28 -16.12
C MET A 172 16.20 -10.41 -16.65
N LYS A 173 17.36 -11.01 -16.96
CA LYS A 173 18.51 -10.30 -17.56
C LYS A 173 18.18 -9.75 -18.94
N GLU A 174 17.50 -10.51 -19.79
CA GLU A 174 17.05 -10.08 -21.13
C GLU A 174 16.06 -8.92 -21.01
N ALA A 175 15.07 -9.02 -20.13
CA ALA A 175 14.00 -8.03 -20.00
C ALA A 175 14.46 -6.72 -19.33
N TRP A 176 15.37 -6.78 -18.36
CA TRP A 176 15.72 -5.62 -17.53
C TRP A 176 17.10 -5.05 -17.83
N GLY A 177 18.04 -5.85 -18.36
CA GLY A 177 19.40 -5.41 -18.67
C GLY A 177 20.04 -4.65 -17.50
N ASP A 178 20.52 -3.44 -17.77
CA ASP A 178 21.18 -2.58 -16.77
C ASP A 178 20.25 -2.09 -15.65
N LYS A 179 18.92 -2.24 -15.79
CA LYS A 179 17.97 -1.93 -14.71
C LYS A 179 18.03 -2.98 -13.60
N LEU A 180 18.41 -4.23 -13.88
CA LEU A 180 18.50 -5.26 -12.84
C LEU A 180 19.64 -4.92 -11.87
N ALA A 181 19.34 -4.85 -10.58
CA ALA A 181 20.34 -4.73 -9.54
C ALA A 181 21.17 -6.02 -9.47
N LEU A 182 22.47 -5.89 -9.65
CA LEU A 182 23.45 -6.97 -9.46
C LEU A 182 24.50 -6.49 -8.45
N HIS A 183 25.27 -7.43 -7.90
CA HIS A 183 26.30 -7.25 -6.86
C HIS A 183 27.41 -6.18 -7.14
N PHE A 184 27.39 -5.46 -8.27
CA PHE A 184 28.58 -4.79 -8.83
C PHE A 184 28.64 -3.24 -8.72
N ASN A 185 27.93 -2.61 -7.79
CA ASN A 185 28.21 -1.21 -7.45
C ASN A 185 29.24 -1.13 -6.29
N ASP A 186 30.50 -1.35 -6.66
CA ASP A 186 31.73 -1.57 -5.87
C ASP A 186 32.19 -0.40 -4.95
N GLN A 187 31.30 0.20 -4.16
CA GLN A 187 31.72 1.13 -3.09
C GLN A 187 31.08 0.86 -1.72
N PHE A 188 29.93 0.18 -1.67
CA PHE A 188 29.20 -0.05 -0.41
C PHE A 188 29.58 -1.36 0.31
N SER A 189 29.93 -2.41 -0.45
CA SER A 189 30.16 -3.77 0.06
C SER A 189 31.30 -3.87 1.09
N GLN A 190 32.21 -2.89 1.14
CA GLN A 190 33.36 -2.90 2.07
C GLN A 190 33.04 -2.36 3.46
N SER A 191 31.91 -1.67 3.68
CA SER A 191 31.61 -0.99 4.95
C SER A 191 30.57 -1.71 5.83
N GLY A 192 29.88 -2.72 5.30
CA GLY A 192 28.77 -3.38 6.00
C GLY A 192 27.52 -2.52 6.16
N SER A 193 27.43 -1.36 5.49
CA SER A 193 26.27 -0.47 5.55
C SER A 193 25.13 -0.90 4.62
N ILE A 194 23.88 -0.74 5.09
CA ILE A 194 22.67 -0.92 4.29
C ILE A 194 22.62 0.15 3.19
N ALA A 195 22.31 -0.25 1.95
CA ALA A 195 22.18 0.68 0.83
C ALA A 195 21.11 1.76 1.10
N SER A 196 21.26 2.94 0.51
CA SER A 196 20.25 4.00 0.48
C SER A 196 19.34 3.90 -0.75
N VAL A 197 18.26 4.69 -0.77
CA VAL A 197 17.42 4.79 -1.97
C VAL A 197 18.20 5.36 -3.15
N LYS A 198 19.09 6.33 -2.90
CA LYS A 198 19.96 6.94 -3.90
C LYS A 198 20.88 5.94 -4.58
N ASP A 199 21.42 4.98 -3.84
CA ASP A 199 22.37 3.98 -4.36
C ASP A 199 21.71 3.01 -5.36
N LEU A 200 20.39 2.86 -5.27
CA LEU A 200 19.59 1.93 -6.08
C LEU A 200 18.68 2.66 -7.07
N ARG A 201 18.85 3.97 -7.28
CA ARG A 201 18.09 4.68 -8.32
C ARG A 201 18.32 4.04 -9.70
N GLY A 202 17.24 3.92 -10.45
CA GLY A 202 17.21 3.25 -11.75
C GLY A 202 17.35 1.73 -11.66
N LYS A 203 17.21 1.12 -10.48
CA LYS A 203 17.35 -0.31 -10.27
C LYS A 203 16.04 -1.03 -9.91
N ILE A 204 15.91 -2.24 -10.47
CA ILE A 204 14.97 -3.28 -10.11
C ILE A 204 15.69 -4.26 -9.19
N VAL A 205 15.22 -4.39 -7.96
CA VAL A 205 15.85 -5.15 -6.88
C VAL A 205 15.06 -6.41 -6.61
N MET A 206 15.69 -7.57 -6.68
CA MET A 206 15.02 -8.84 -6.41
C MET A 206 14.99 -9.14 -4.92
N MET A 207 13.82 -9.51 -4.40
CA MET A 207 13.71 -10.22 -3.13
C MET A 207 13.63 -11.72 -3.44
N ILE A 208 14.70 -12.46 -3.17
CA ILE A 208 14.81 -13.89 -3.47
C ILE A 208 14.80 -14.68 -2.18
N GLU A 209 14.06 -15.78 -2.15
CA GLU A 209 14.02 -16.66 -0.98
C GLU A 209 15.41 -17.18 -0.61
N TYR A 210 15.71 -17.12 0.68
CA TYR A 210 16.93 -17.64 1.27
C TYR A 210 16.61 -18.62 2.40
N TYR A 211 17.26 -19.78 2.33
CA TYR A 211 17.11 -20.87 3.28
C TYR A 211 18.47 -21.09 3.97
N PRO A 212 18.62 -20.70 5.25
CA PRO A 212 19.88 -20.93 5.95
C PRO A 212 20.20 -22.43 6.00
N PRO A 213 21.46 -22.83 5.77
CA PRO A 213 21.86 -24.23 5.85
C PRO A 213 21.51 -24.82 7.23
N ALA A 214 21.04 -26.06 7.24
CA ALA A 214 20.70 -26.77 8.48
C ALA A 214 21.95 -26.86 9.37
N ASN A 215 21.85 -26.46 10.64
CA ASN A 215 22.94 -26.57 11.58
C ASN A 215 23.03 -28.03 12.07
N PRO A 216 24.10 -28.78 11.73
CA PRO A 216 24.20 -30.20 12.08
C PRO A 216 24.23 -30.47 13.60
N ASP A 217 24.57 -29.47 14.42
CA ASP A 217 24.63 -29.58 15.88
C ASP A 217 23.29 -29.29 16.59
N ASN A 218 22.26 -28.84 15.87
CA ASN A 218 20.93 -28.54 16.40
C ASN A 218 19.84 -29.29 15.62
N VAL A 219 19.65 -30.56 15.95
CA VAL A 219 18.57 -31.42 15.42
C VAL A 219 17.16 -30.88 15.73
N ALA A 220 17.06 -29.87 16.61
CA ALA A 220 15.81 -29.18 16.95
C ALA A 220 15.50 -27.97 16.05
N ASP A 221 16.38 -27.62 15.09
CA ASP A 221 16.15 -26.53 14.13
C ASP A 221 15.38 -27.00 12.88
N ASN A 222 14.67 -28.14 12.98
CA ASN A 222 13.53 -28.44 12.12
C ASN A 222 12.66 -27.19 12.12
N LEU A 223 12.61 -26.49 10.99
CA LEU A 223 11.98 -25.19 10.80
C LEU A 223 10.52 -25.25 11.28
N GLU A 224 10.28 -24.99 12.56
CA GLU A 224 8.97 -24.57 13.04
C GLU A 224 8.79 -23.14 12.54
N ASP A 225 8.36 -23.03 11.28
CA ASP A 225 7.93 -21.79 10.65
C ASP A 225 6.96 -21.09 11.62
N LEU A 226 7.35 -19.92 12.13
CA LEU A 226 6.51 -19.11 13.03
C LEU A 226 5.20 -18.65 12.36
N ASN A 227 5.02 -18.92 11.07
CA ASN A 227 3.75 -18.78 10.37
C ASN A 227 2.66 -19.81 10.77
N VAL A 228 2.98 -20.80 11.61
CA VAL A 228 2.10 -21.81 12.27
C VAL A 228 1.37 -22.77 11.34
N LYS A 229 1.58 -24.08 11.57
CA LYS A 229 0.73 -25.25 11.26
C LYS A 229 -0.51 -24.96 10.39
N GLU A 230 -0.30 -24.85 9.09
CA GLU A 230 -1.34 -25.16 8.10
C GLU A 230 -1.05 -26.61 7.69
N GLU A 231 -2.08 -27.46 7.66
CA GLU A 231 -1.97 -28.92 7.44
C GLU A 231 -1.41 -29.22 6.05
N GLU A 232 -0.09 -29.13 5.89
CA GLU A 232 0.62 -29.74 4.77
C GLU A 232 1.04 -31.14 5.24
N GLU A 233 0.53 -32.16 4.56
CA GLU A 233 0.85 -33.56 4.83
C GLU A 233 2.37 -33.76 4.84
N GLU A 234 2.87 -34.36 5.93
CA GLU A 234 4.29 -34.71 6.12
C GLU A 234 4.72 -35.71 5.03
N VAL A 235 5.43 -35.22 4.02
CA VAL A 235 6.21 -36.07 3.11
C VAL A 235 7.68 -35.91 3.48
N GLU A 236 8.26 -36.98 4.06
CA GLU A 236 9.70 -37.14 4.29
C GLU A 236 10.48 -36.73 3.04
N ASN A 237 11.40 -35.75 3.14
CA ASN A 237 12.33 -35.45 2.04
C ASN A 237 13.66 -34.89 2.54
N GLU A 238 14.73 -35.40 1.93
CA GLU A 238 16.08 -34.85 2.02
C GLU A 238 16.11 -33.34 1.68
N PRO A 239 17.02 -32.55 2.27
CA PRO A 239 17.08 -31.10 2.08
C PRO A 239 17.69 -30.77 0.71
N ARG A 240 16.88 -30.76 -0.35
CA ARG A 240 17.28 -30.17 -1.62
C ARG A 240 17.21 -28.64 -1.51
N PRO A 241 18.20 -27.89 -2.04
CA PRO A 241 18.06 -26.45 -2.17
C PRO A 241 16.82 -26.15 -3.02
N LYS A 242 15.89 -25.35 -2.48
CA LYS A 242 14.71 -24.89 -3.23
C LYS A 242 15.06 -23.80 -4.25
N ILE A 243 16.18 -23.11 -4.05
CA ILE A 243 16.66 -22.01 -4.88
C ILE A 243 18.08 -22.34 -5.36
N SER A 244 18.31 -22.16 -6.66
CA SER A 244 19.61 -22.32 -7.31
C SER A 244 20.53 -21.14 -6.98
N GLU A 245 21.84 -21.38 -6.92
CA GLU A 245 22.84 -20.32 -6.69
C GLU A 245 22.68 -19.15 -7.68
N ALA A 246 22.41 -19.45 -8.95
CA ALA A 246 22.20 -18.44 -9.98
C ALA A 246 21.02 -17.50 -9.66
N LEU A 247 19.92 -18.03 -9.11
CA LEU A 247 18.77 -17.24 -8.72
C LEU A 247 19.01 -16.51 -7.38
N GLU A 248 19.60 -17.20 -6.40
CA GLU A 248 19.94 -16.63 -5.08
C GLU A 248 20.78 -15.36 -5.20
N THR A 249 21.78 -15.36 -6.09
CA THR A 249 22.70 -14.21 -6.28
C THR A 249 22.00 -12.91 -6.70
N LEU A 250 20.81 -12.99 -7.31
CA LEU A 250 20.01 -11.80 -7.64
C LEU A 250 19.42 -11.14 -6.38
N GLY A 251 19.28 -11.88 -5.29
CA GLY A 251 18.75 -11.45 -4.00
C GLY A 251 19.73 -10.66 -3.13
N TYR A 252 20.89 -10.24 -3.66
CA TYR A 252 21.97 -9.64 -2.85
C TYR A 252 21.51 -8.52 -1.89
N TYR A 253 20.59 -7.65 -2.32
CA TYR A 253 20.09 -6.54 -1.51
C TYR A 253 18.86 -6.91 -0.65
N ALA A 254 18.28 -8.09 -0.83
CA ALA A 254 17.10 -8.57 -0.13
C ALA A 254 17.01 -10.11 -0.17
N HIS A 255 17.79 -10.79 0.68
CA HIS A 255 17.64 -12.23 0.90
C HIS A 255 16.41 -12.47 1.78
N SER A 256 15.30 -12.86 1.15
CA SER A 256 13.99 -13.04 1.78
C SER A 256 13.97 -14.31 2.61
N MET A 257 14.01 -14.16 3.92
CA MET A 257 14.03 -15.27 4.88
C MET A 257 12.73 -15.32 5.67
N LYS A 258 12.15 -16.52 5.79
CA LYS A 258 11.07 -16.76 6.77
C LYS A 258 11.62 -16.70 8.20
N PRO A 259 10.90 -16.10 9.16
CA PRO A 259 11.38 -15.95 10.53
C PRO A 259 11.48 -17.31 11.26
N LYS A 260 12.66 -17.60 11.82
CA LYS A 260 12.94 -18.75 12.71
C LYS A 260 12.71 -18.40 14.19
N LYS A 261 12.79 -19.39 15.09
CA LYS A 261 12.46 -19.29 16.52
C LYS A 261 13.13 -18.15 17.32
N ASN A 262 14.24 -17.57 16.83
CA ASN A 262 14.95 -16.45 17.50
C ASN A 262 15.28 -15.27 16.57
N TRP A 263 14.57 -15.11 15.46
CA TRP A 263 14.88 -14.09 14.43
C TRP A 263 14.93 -12.64 14.94
N LEU A 264 14.31 -12.34 16.09
CA LEU A 264 14.33 -11.02 16.71
C LEU A 264 15.63 -10.70 17.46
N THR A 265 16.33 -11.73 17.95
CA THR A 265 17.52 -11.58 18.80
C THR A 265 18.80 -12.07 18.13
N GLU A 266 18.68 -12.87 17.08
CA GLU A 266 19.81 -13.36 16.30
C GLU A 266 20.44 -12.26 15.43
N ASP A 267 21.77 -12.32 15.29
CA ASP A 267 22.50 -11.42 14.40
C ASP A 267 22.54 -12.00 12.97
N LEU A 268 21.59 -11.57 12.14
CA LEU A 268 21.36 -12.09 10.79
C LEU A 268 22.27 -11.41 9.76
N THR A 269 23.59 -11.63 9.87
CA THR A 269 24.60 -10.94 9.06
C THR A 269 25.09 -11.72 7.83
N ASN A 270 24.77 -13.01 7.74
CA ASN A 270 25.23 -13.87 6.65
C ASN A 270 24.08 -14.73 6.07
N PRO A 271 23.75 -14.61 4.76
CA PRO A 271 24.30 -13.66 3.80
C PRO A 271 23.97 -12.21 4.18
N ALA A 272 24.66 -11.26 3.54
CA ALA A 272 24.37 -9.84 3.75
C ALA A 272 22.92 -9.50 3.35
N ASN A 273 22.35 -8.45 3.94
CA ASN A 273 21.02 -7.93 3.60
C ASN A 273 19.88 -8.97 3.73
N ILE A 274 19.90 -9.78 4.79
CA ILE A 274 18.73 -10.60 5.16
C ILE A 274 17.52 -9.67 5.38
N MET A 275 16.42 -10.01 4.72
CA MET A 275 15.09 -9.43 4.87
C MET A 275 14.17 -10.47 5.51
N ILE A 276 13.31 -10.03 6.44
CA ILE A 276 12.31 -10.90 7.06
C ILE A 276 11.01 -10.86 6.27
N ASN A 277 10.53 -12.01 5.81
CA ASN A 277 9.23 -12.15 5.14
C ASN A 277 8.26 -12.92 6.05
N ILE A 278 7.26 -12.23 6.61
CA ILE A 278 6.40 -12.74 7.69
C ILE A 278 4.92 -12.50 7.39
N SER A 279 4.04 -13.45 7.73
CA SER A 279 2.59 -13.25 7.56
C SER A 279 2.04 -12.18 8.52
N GLU A 280 0.92 -11.57 8.15
CA GLU A 280 0.20 -10.62 9.01
C GLU A 280 -0.15 -11.23 10.38
N SER A 281 -0.48 -12.53 10.42
CA SER A 281 -0.96 -13.21 11.63
C SER A 281 0.19 -13.48 12.58
N ALA A 282 1.32 -13.96 12.07
CA ALA A 282 2.51 -14.22 12.86
C ALA A 282 3.04 -12.91 13.48
N LEU A 283 3.17 -11.84 12.69
CA LEU A 283 3.64 -10.57 13.24
C LEU A 283 2.65 -9.95 14.23
N SER A 284 1.34 -10.00 13.95
CA SER A 284 0.31 -9.48 14.85
C SER A 284 0.31 -10.18 16.21
N ALA A 285 0.64 -11.46 16.26
CA ALA A 285 0.74 -12.21 17.51
C ALA A 285 1.93 -11.76 18.39
N LEU A 286 3.00 -11.23 17.78
CA LEU A 286 4.21 -10.80 18.48
C LEU A 286 4.14 -9.33 18.94
N ILE A 287 3.44 -8.46 18.20
CA ILE A 287 3.38 -7.01 18.48
C ILE A 287 3.02 -6.68 19.95
N PRO A 288 2.00 -7.30 20.58
CA PRO A 288 1.59 -6.92 21.93
C PRO A 288 2.67 -7.12 23.01
N THR A 289 3.60 -8.04 22.80
CA THR A 289 4.60 -8.44 23.80
C THR A 289 6.04 -8.15 23.39
N GLN A 290 6.32 -7.89 22.10
CA GLN A 290 7.68 -7.78 21.57
C GLN A 290 7.89 -6.55 20.67
N LEU A 291 7.05 -5.52 20.76
CA LEU A 291 7.11 -4.34 19.88
C LEU A 291 8.50 -3.70 19.82
N ASP A 292 9.17 -3.50 20.95
CA ASP A 292 10.49 -2.86 21.00
C ASP A 292 11.54 -3.66 20.22
N ALA A 293 11.57 -4.98 20.40
CA ALA A 293 12.47 -5.89 19.68
C ALA A 293 12.14 -5.94 18.17
N ILE A 294 10.85 -5.92 17.83
CA ILE A 294 10.36 -5.89 16.45
C ILE A 294 10.80 -4.59 15.74
N VAL A 295 10.75 -3.46 16.44
CA VAL A 295 11.19 -2.16 15.91
C VAL A 295 12.72 -2.10 15.82
N GLU A 296 13.44 -2.62 16.82
CA GLU A 296 14.92 -2.69 16.78
C GLU A 296 15.40 -3.55 15.60
N ASN A 297 14.78 -4.72 15.38
CA ASN A 297 15.08 -5.57 14.23
C ASN A 297 14.83 -4.82 12.91
N ALA A 298 13.76 -4.03 12.81
CA ALA A 298 13.42 -3.28 11.60
C ALA A 298 14.39 -2.11 11.26
N ARG A 299 15.34 -1.79 12.15
CA ARG A 299 16.45 -0.86 11.86
C ARG A 299 17.63 -1.56 11.19
N LYS A 300 17.77 -2.86 11.44
CA LYS A 300 18.89 -3.70 10.97
C LYS A 300 18.50 -4.47 9.71
N HIS A 301 17.24 -4.89 9.61
CA HIS A 301 16.72 -5.73 8.54
C HIS A 301 15.47 -5.13 7.92
N LEU A 302 15.36 -5.27 6.60
CA LEU A 302 14.10 -5.01 5.91
C LEU A 302 13.06 -6.04 6.34
N ARG A 303 11.79 -5.66 6.38
CA ARG A 303 10.69 -6.58 6.68
C ARG A 303 9.50 -6.40 5.74
N ARG A 304 9.09 -7.51 5.13
CA ARG A 304 7.87 -7.64 4.35
C ARG A 304 6.80 -8.35 5.16
N VAL A 305 5.60 -7.76 5.17
CA VAL A 305 4.39 -8.32 5.78
C VAL A 305 3.36 -8.54 4.68
N TYR A 306 2.83 -9.74 4.59
CA TYR A 306 1.84 -10.09 3.57
C TYR A 306 0.52 -10.62 4.19
N PRO A 307 -0.62 -10.47 3.49
CA PRO A 307 -1.91 -10.93 3.97
C PRO A 307 -1.96 -12.45 4.11
N ARG A 308 -2.72 -12.96 5.08
CA ARG A 308 -2.92 -14.41 5.25
C ARG A 308 -3.76 -14.99 4.11
N GLY A 309 -3.46 -16.23 3.68
CA GLY A 309 -4.19 -16.95 2.63
C GLY A 309 -5.69 -17.17 2.87
N SER A 310 -6.15 -17.11 4.14
CA SER A 310 -7.59 -17.15 4.48
C SER A 310 -8.37 -15.92 4.01
N ARG A 311 -7.70 -14.86 3.54
CA ARG A 311 -8.31 -13.64 2.97
C ARG A 311 -8.78 -13.82 1.53
N VAL A 312 -9.45 -14.93 1.25
CA VAL A 312 -9.94 -15.36 -0.08
C VAL A 312 -10.82 -14.35 -0.84
N ARG A 313 -11.29 -13.27 -0.19
CA ARG A 313 -12.04 -12.16 -0.81
C ARG A 313 -11.17 -10.91 -1.06
N SER A 314 -9.85 -11.06 -1.10
CA SER A 314 -8.85 -10.01 -1.33
C SER A 314 -9.01 -8.80 -0.40
N GLY A 315 -9.47 -9.01 0.83
CA GLY A 315 -9.63 -7.94 1.81
C GLY A 315 -8.31 -7.57 2.45
N ASN A 316 -8.00 -6.28 2.55
CA ASN A 316 -6.73 -5.83 3.10
C ASN A 316 -6.69 -5.86 4.62
N MET A 317 -5.49 -6.00 5.15
CA MET A 317 -5.17 -5.74 6.55
C MET A 317 -5.15 -4.23 6.82
N ASN A 318 -5.13 -3.84 8.09
CA ASN A 318 -4.82 -2.46 8.47
C ASN A 318 -3.29 -2.28 8.41
N PRO A 319 -2.73 -1.57 7.40
CA PRO A 319 -1.29 -1.45 7.26
C PRO A 319 -0.65 -0.62 8.39
N ALA A 320 -1.41 0.28 9.02
CA ALA A 320 -0.89 1.13 10.09
C ALA A 320 -0.48 0.33 11.34
N THR A 321 -1.03 -0.86 11.56
CA THR A 321 -0.57 -1.79 12.60
C THR A 321 0.90 -2.17 12.39
N PHE A 322 1.28 -2.43 11.15
CA PHE A 322 2.61 -2.92 10.80
C PHE A 322 3.60 -1.79 10.54
N TRP A 323 3.15 -0.63 10.06
CA TRP A 323 4.00 0.58 10.02
C TRP A 323 4.41 1.02 11.42
N ARG A 324 3.51 0.95 12.42
CA ARG A 324 3.84 1.19 13.83
C ARG A 324 4.90 0.23 14.38
N ALA A 325 4.95 -0.98 13.85
CA ALA A 325 5.99 -1.97 14.16
C ALA A 325 7.31 -1.73 13.39
N GLY A 326 7.34 -0.77 12.46
CA GLY A 326 8.50 -0.46 11.62
C GLY A 326 8.64 -1.32 10.36
N SER A 327 7.62 -2.10 9.99
CA SER A 327 7.67 -2.93 8.78
C SER A 327 7.67 -2.07 7.52
N HIS A 328 8.64 -2.31 6.64
CA HIS A 328 8.92 -1.49 5.45
C HIS A 328 7.93 -1.78 4.31
N PHE A 329 7.69 -3.07 4.04
CA PHE A 329 6.85 -3.51 2.92
C PHE A 329 5.56 -4.15 3.45
N THR A 330 4.50 -3.36 3.61
CA THR A 330 3.18 -3.86 4.01
C THR A 330 2.35 -4.15 2.76
N ALA A 331 2.38 -5.40 2.28
CA ALA A 331 1.80 -5.77 1.00
C ALA A 331 0.26 -5.78 1.06
N LEU A 332 -0.37 -5.09 0.11
CA LEU A 332 -1.83 -4.98 0.02
C LEU A 332 -2.32 -5.42 -1.35
N ASN A 333 -3.57 -5.88 -1.41
CA ASN A 333 -4.31 -6.18 -2.64
C ASN A 333 -4.75 -4.85 -3.28
N TRP A 334 -4.09 -4.43 -4.35
CA TRP A 334 -4.35 -3.17 -5.08
C TRP A 334 -5.66 -3.17 -5.86
N GLN A 335 -6.34 -4.31 -5.93
CA GLN A 335 -7.62 -4.47 -6.62
C GLN A 335 -8.85 -4.06 -5.84
N LYS A 336 -8.67 -3.57 -4.62
CA LYS A 336 -9.77 -3.23 -3.73
C LYS A 336 -9.49 -1.93 -2.99
N PHE A 337 -10.33 -0.92 -3.20
CA PHE A 337 -10.24 0.37 -2.52
C PHE A 337 -10.91 0.35 -1.12
N ASP A 338 -10.57 -0.65 -0.31
CA ASP A 338 -11.04 -0.76 1.06
C ASP A 338 -10.23 0.15 2.01
N LEU A 339 -10.53 0.09 3.32
CA LEU A 339 -9.84 0.90 4.32
C LEU A 339 -8.31 0.75 4.25
N GLY A 340 -7.79 -0.45 4.04
CA GLY A 340 -6.34 -0.68 3.95
C GLY A 340 -5.72 0.11 2.80
N MET A 341 -6.37 0.11 1.63
CA MET A 341 -5.91 0.88 0.47
C MET A 341 -6.11 2.38 0.64
N GLN A 342 -7.19 2.82 1.29
CA GLN A 342 -7.40 4.24 1.63
C GLN A 342 -6.28 4.78 2.55
N LEU A 343 -5.80 3.96 3.48
CA LEU A 343 -4.65 4.30 4.33
C LEU A 343 -3.33 4.28 3.54
N ASN A 344 -3.14 3.32 2.64
CA ASN A 344 -1.99 3.28 1.74
C ASN A 344 -1.90 4.54 0.88
N GLU A 345 -3.01 4.95 0.27
CA GLU A 345 -3.07 6.15 -0.56
C GLU A 345 -2.82 7.42 0.26
N ALA A 346 -3.40 7.52 1.46
CA ALA A 346 -3.12 8.62 2.38
C ALA A 346 -1.65 8.68 2.82
N MET A 347 -0.97 7.53 2.86
CA MET A 347 0.43 7.38 3.22
C MET A 347 1.39 7.59 2.04
N PHE A 348 1.04 7.29 0.79
CA PHE A 348 2.02 7.28 -0.31
C PHE A 348 1.69 8.21 -1.48
N CYS A 349 0.47 8.72 -1.60
CA CYS A 349 0.12 9.60 -2.71
C CYS A 349 1.02 10.84 -2.74
N GLY A 350 1.63 11.12 -3.91
CA GLY A 350 2.56 12.24 -4.10
C GLY A 350 3.98 12.02 -3.59
N THR A 351 4.31 10.85 -3.02
CA THR A 351 5.63 10.58 -2.41
C THR A 351 6.59 9.80 -3.30
N GLY A 352 6.12 9.33 -4.48
CA GLY A 352 6.87 8.36 -5.29
C GLY A 352 6.95 6.97 -4.65
N GLY A 353 6.06 6.65 -3.70
CA GLY A 353 5.96 5.34 -3.07
C GLY A 353 6.90 5.11 -1.89
N TRP A 354 7.64 6.14 -1.45
CA TRP A 354 8.62 6.08 -0.37
C TRP A 354 8.32 7.13 0.69
N VAL A 355 8.33 6.73 1.97
CA VAL A 355 8.10 7.64 3.10
C VAL A 355 9.08 7.33 4.21
N ALA A 356 9.86 8.33 4.66
CA ALA A 356 10.75 8.15 5.79
C ALA A 356 9.97 7.79 7.06
N LYS A 357 10.53 6.88 7.85
CA LYS A 357 10.00 6.52 9.16
C LYS A 357 10.08 7.74 10.11
N PRO A 358 9.09 7.93 10.99
CA PRO A 358 9.18 8.97 12.01
C PRO A 358 10.29 8.65 13.02
N ASP A 359 10.89 9.70 13.61
CA ASP A 359 12.03 9.61 14.55
C ASP A 359 11.85 8.55 15.66
N ARG A 360 10.62 8.37 16.16
CA ARG A 360 10.30 7.36 17.19
C ARG A 360 10.67 5.93 16.78
N LEU A 361 10.66 5.62 15.48
CA LEU A 361 11.02 4.30 14.96
C LEU A 361 12.51 4.19 14.66
N LEU A 362 13.25 5.30 14.59
CA LEU A 362 14.69 5.36 14.33
C LEU A 362 15.50 5.39 15.64
N GLY A 363 14.95 5.98 16.71
CA GLY A 363 15.59 6.13 18.02
C GLY A 363 14.93 5.34 19.15
N THR A 364 14.88 5.85 20.38
CA THR A 364 14.04 5.21 21.42
C THR A 364 12.57 5.47 21.10
N LEU A 365 11.70 4.46 21.26
CA LEU A 365 10.26 4.63 21.10
C LEU A 365 9.77 5.65 22.13
N GLY A 366 9.44 6.85 21.65
CA GLY A 366 8.88 7.91 22.48
C GLY A 366 7.38 7.71 22.71
N ASP A 367 6.87 8.38 23.74
CA ASP A 367 5.43 8.45 23.98
C ASP A 367 4.73 9.19 22.83
N PRO A 368 3.53 8.74 22.41
CA PRO A 368 2.71 9.49 21.45
C PRO A 368 2.40 10.90 21.96
N GLU A 369 2.35 11.88 21.06
CA GLU A 369 2.07 13.27 21.39
C GLU A 369 0.56 13.51 21.52
N ARG A 370 0.11 14.18 22.58
CA ARG A 370 -1.31 14.52 22.70
C ARG A 370 -1.65 15.69 21.76
N VAL A 371 -2.66 15.47 20.93
CA VAL A 371 -3.14 16.47 19.97
C VAL A 371 -4.66 16.59 20.02
N LYS A 372 -5.13 17.81 19.81
CA LYS A 372 -6.53 18.13 19.57
C LYS A 372 -6.75 18.39 18.10
N ILE A 373 -7.66 17.61 17.51
CA ILE A 373 -8.05 17.69 16.11
C ILE A 373 -9.45 18.30 16.05
N THR A 374 -9.61 19.31 15.19
CA THR A 374 -10.91 19.91 14.89
C THR A 374 -11.20 19.81 13.39
N VAL A 375 -12.40 19.35 13.05
CA VAL A 375 -12.88 19.29 11.67
C VAL A 375 -14.24 19.99 11.60
N ASP A 376 -14.28 21.19 11.02
CA ASP A 376 -15.54 21.87 10.74
C ASP A 376 -16.02 21.42 9.36
N VAL A 377 -17.17 20.75 9.26
CA VAL A 377 -17.76 20.30 7.99
C VAL A 377 -18.88 21.28 7.61
N ARG A 378 -18.79 21.88 6.41
CA ARG A 378 -19.64 23.03 6.05
C ARG A 378 -20.51 22.84 4.82
N GLY A 379 -19.98 22.36 3.70
CA GLY A 379 -20.78 22.40 2.49
C GLY A 379 -20.34 21.38 1.47
N LEU A 380 -21.29 20.57 1.04
CA LEU A 380 -21.17 19.62 -0.04
C LEU A 380 -21.64 20.28 -1.33
N SER A 381 -20.88 20.09 -2.40
CA SER A 381 -21.25 20.52 -3.74
C SER A 381 -21.13 19.36 -4.72
N ALA A 382 -22.09 19.29 -5.63
CA ALA A 382 -22.09 18.39 -6.79
C ALA A 382 -21.99 16.89 -6.45
N LEU A 383 -22.61 16.44 -5.36
CA LEU A 383 -22.67 15.01 -5.09
C LEU A 383 -23.52 14.31 -6.17
N PRO A 384 -22.99 13.34 -6.92
CA PRO A 384 -23.73 12.71 -8.03
C PRO A 384 -25.04 12.09 -7.57
N ARG A 385 -26.08 12.22 -8.40
CA ARG A 385 -27.37 11.58 -8.15
C ARG A 385 -27.16 10.05 -8.02
N PRO A 386 -27.58 9.45 -6.90
CA PRO A 386 -27.53 8.01 -6.76
C PRO A 386 -28.37 7.28 -7.82
N LYS A 387 -27.93 6.08 -8.24
CA LYS A 387 -28.57 5.31 -9.32
C LYS A 387 -29.98 4.78 -8.99
N LYS A 388 -30.29 4.58 -7.70
CA LYS A 388 -31.59 4.05 -7.28
C LYS A 388 -32.51 5.19 -6.88
N ASP A 389 -33.72 5.16 -7.42
CA ASP A 389 -34.79 6.08 -7.06
C ASP A 389 -35.41 5.70 -5.71
N GLU A 390 -34.88 6.28 -4.64
CA GLU A 390 -35.33 6.10 -3.26
C GLU A 390 -35.09 7.35 -2.40
N GLU A 391 -35.64 7.37 -1.17
CA GLU A 391 -35.23 8.31 -0.13
C GLU A 391 -33.83 7.92 0.35
N TYR A 392 -32.99 8.91 0.60
CA TYR A 392 -31.64 8.74 1.14
C TYR A 392 -31.49 9.53 2.44
N ARG A 393 -30.64 9.03 3.35
CA ARG A 393 -30.36 9.61 4.67
C ARG A 393 -28.89 9.98 4.78
N LEU A 394 -28.56 11.17 4.30
CA LEU A 394 -27.19 11.67 4.24
C LEU A 394 -26.65 12.06 5.62
N GLN A 395 -25.41 11.65 5.89
CA GLN A 395 -24.60 12.10 7.02
C GLN A 395 -23.17 12.38 6.56
N ALA A 396 -22.55 13.40 7.15
CA ALA A 396 -21.10 13.52 7.17
C ALA A 396 -20.56 12.79 8.40
N ARG A 397 -19.56 11.93 8.22
CA ARG A 397 -18.88 11.21 9.30
C ARG A 397 -17.39 11.50 9.26
N VAL A 398 -16.80 11.74 10.43
CA VAL A 398 -15.36 11.90 10.60
C VAL A 398 -14.85 10.75 11.45
N HIS A 399 -13.98 9.93 10.87
CA HIS A 399 -13.29 8.85 11.55
C HIS A 399 -11.84 9.24 11.78
N ILE A 400 -11.38 9.15 13.03
CA ILE A 400 -9.99 9.37 13.41
C ILE A 400 -9.41 8.03 13.84
N LEU A 401 -8.51 7.50 13.02
CA LEU A 401 -7.83 6.23 13.20
C LEU A 401 -6.45 6.50 13.79
N TYR A 402 -6.18 6.03 15.01
CA TYR A 402 -4.98 6.35 15.78
C TYR A 402 -4.52 5.13 16.59
N CYS A 403 -3.43 5.24 17.34
CA CYS A 403 -2.87 4.10 18.07
C CYS A 403 -3.81 3.53 19.15
N GLY A 404 -4.71 4.36 19.69
CA GLY A 404 -5.72 3.96 20.69
C GLY A 404 -7.02 3.43 20.09
N GLY A 405 -7.07 3.18 18.77
CA GLY A 405 -8.24 2.65 18.06
C GLY A 405 -8.87 3.66 17.11
N GLU A 406 -10.19 3.79 17.17
CA GLU A 406 -10.97 4.62 16.26
C GLU A 406 -11.94 5.51 17.05
N LYS A 407 -12.05 6.78 16.63
CA LYS A 407 -13.12 7.68 17.07
C LYS A 407 -13.99 8.03 15.87
N GLU A 408 -15.27 7.74 15.95
CA GLU A 408 -16.28 8.12 14.95
C GLU A 408 -17.13 9.28 15.48
N LEU A 409 -17.26 10.32 14.65
CA LEU A 409 -18.08 11.50 14.91
C LEU A 409 -19.00 11.72 13.70
N LYS A 410 -20.29 12.01 13.94
CA LYS A 410 -21.29 12.08 12.87
C LYS A 410 -22.16 13.33 12.97
N SER A 411 -22.54 13.86 11.81
CA SER A 411 -23.49 14.96 11.69
C SER A 411 -24.91 14.51 12.01
N LYS A 412 -25.83 15.49 12.10
CA LYS A 412 -27.25 15.21 11.92
C LYS A 412 -27.52 14.59 10.55
N THR A 413 -28.55 13.74 10.49
CA THR A 413 -29.04 13.17 9.24
C THR A 413 -29.86 14.19 8.46
N VAL A 414 -29.62 14.28 7.16
CA VAL A 414 -30.45 15.04 6.22
C VAL A 414 -31.13 14.06 5.26
N LYS A 415 -32.45 14.18 5.11
CA LYS A 415 -33.24 13.35 4.20
C LYS A 415 -33.40 14.05 2.86
N PHE A 416 -33.36 13.29 1.77
CA PHE A 416 -33.64 13.78 0.43
C PHE A 416 -34.23 12.66 -0.42
N ASP A 417 -35.15 13.01 -1.31
CA ASP A 417 -35.57 12.11 -2.37
C ASP A 417 -34.59 12.26 -3.54
N SER A 418 -34.02 11.15 -4.00
CA SER A 418 -33.11 11.16 -5.15
C SER A 418 -33.69 11.77 -6.43
N LYS A 419 -35.03 11.80 -6.58
CA LYS A 419 -35.71 12.45 -7.70
C LYS A 419 -35.65 13.98 -7.65
N GLU A 420 -35.40 14.54 -6.47
CA GLU A 420 -35.24 15.99 -6.27
C GLU A 420 -33.80 16.45 -6.52
N ILE A 421 -32.84 15.52 -6.70
CA ILE A 421 -31.46 15.86 -7.01
C ILE A 421 -31.35 16.32 -8.48
N PRO A 422 -30.84 17.54 -8.73
CA PRO A 422 -30.56 18.02 -10.09
C PRO A 422 -29.54 17.15 -10.83
N GLU A 423 -29.54 17.22 -12.16
CA GLU A 423 -28.52 16.53 -12.97
C GLU A 423 -27.08 16.96 -12.62
N GLU A 424 -26.90 18.21 -12.17
CA GLU A 424 -25.61 18.76 -11.73
C GLU A 424 -25.17 18.30 -10.32
N GLY A 425 -25.94 17.40 -9.69
CA GLY A 425 -25.66 16.83 -8.39
C GLY A 425 -26.27 17.61 -7.22
N LEU A 426 -26.27 16.97 -6.06
CA LEU A 426 -26.81 17.49 -4.81
C LEU A 426 -25.85 18.48 -4.15
N ASP A 427 -26.40 19.61 -3.75
CA ASP A 427 -25.74 20.59 -2.89
C ASP A 427 -26.39 20.57 -1.50
N LEU A 428 -25.56 20.62 -0.45
CA LEU A 428 -26.03 20.58 0.92
C LEU A 428 -25.10 21.36 1.84
N MET A 429 -25.66 22.23 2.68
CA MET A 429 -24.92 22.86 3.77
C MET A 429 -25.03 22.03 5.05
N PHE A 430 -23.88 21.80 5.67
CA PHE A 430 -23.71 21.30 7.03
C PHE A 430 -23.33 22.45 7.97
N ASP A 431 -23.60 22.28 9.26
CA ASP A 431 -23.16 23.20 10.31
C ASP A 431 -22.65 22.39 11.49
N GLU A 432 -21.60 21.62 11.24
CA GLU A 432 -21.09 20.62 12.18
C GLU A 432 -19.63 20.87 12.49
N ARG A 433 -19.29 20.80 13.78
CA ARG A 433 -17.92 20.90 14.27
C ARG A 433 -17.58 19.67 15.08
N PHE A 434 -16.59 18.93 14.60
CA PHE A 434 -16.08 17.74 15.25
C PHE A 434 -14.79 18.06 15.99
N VAL A 435 -14.66 17.53 17.20
CA VAL A 435 -13.48 17.72 18.05
C VAL A 435 -13.09 16.38 18.65
N ALA A 436 -11.81 16.03 18.57
CA ALA A 436 -11.25 14.88 19.24
C ALA A 436 -9.89 15.19 19.84
N GLU A 437 -9.62 14.62 21.00
CA GLU A 437 -8.29 14.56 21.59
C GLU A 437 -7.79 13.12 21.50
N ILE A 438 -6.60 12.95 20.94
CA ILE A 438 -5.95 11.66 20.74
C ILE A 438 -4.47 11.75 21.10
N ALA A 439 -3.85 10.58 21.25
CA ALA A 439 -2.40 10.46 21.34
C ALA A 439 -1.89 10.07 19.94
N ASP A 440 -1.17 10.97 19.28
CA ASP A 440 -0.65 10.80 17.92
C ASP A 440 0.74 10.19 17.97
N ASP A 441 0.88 9.04 17.36
CA ASP A 441 2.14 8.33 17.23
C ASP A 441 2.80 8.51 15.86
N GLY A 442 2.30 9.46 15.06
CA GLY A 442 2.76 9.69 13.70
C GLY A 442 2.11 8.79 12.67
N PHE A 443 1.12 7.98 13.06
CA PHE A 443 0.33 7.13 12.16
C PHE A 443 -1.18 7.37 12.35
N THR A 444 -1.57 8.62 12.63
CA THR A 444 -2.97 9.02 12.73
C THR A 444 -3.51 9.39 11.35
N PHE A 445 -4.70 8.87 11.02
CA PHE A 445 -5.40 9.14 9.77
C PHE A 445 -6.79 9.71 10.04
N VAL A 446 -7.19 10.69 9.25
CA VAL A 446 -8.52 11.30 9.29
C VAL A 446 -9.26 10.92 8.02
N ARG A 447 -10.38 10.23 8.18
CA ARG A 447 -11.32 9.93 7.10
C ARG A 447 -12.55 10.80 7.24
N VAL A 448 -12.94 11.45 6.15
CA VAL A 448 -14.20 12.20 6.07
C VAL A 448 -15.07 11.50 5.05
N LEU A 449 -16.22 11.02 5.50
CA LEU A 449 -17.15 10.23 4.72
C LEU A 449 -18.47 10.99 4.56
N VAL A 450 -19.07 10.86 3.39
CA VAL A 450 -20.45 11.22 3.14
C VAL A 450 -21.20 9.91 2.91
N THR A 451 -22.17 9.58 3.76
CA THR A 451 -22.80 8.25 3.82
C THR A 451 -24.31 8.30 3.70
N ASP A 452 -24.92 7.24 3.18
CA ASP A 452 -26.36 6.97 3.28
C ASP A 452 -26.67 5.95 4.39
N ASP A 453 -27.43 6.37 5.39
CA ASP A 453 -27.76 5.65 6.64
C ASP A 453 -29.06 4.80 6.53
N ASN A 454 -29.50 4.45 5.32
CA ASN A 454 -30.76 3.73 5.08
C ASN A 454 -30.68 2.20 5.12
N TYR A 455 -29.49 1.59 5.20
CA TYR A 455 -29.30 0.14 5.01
C TYR A 455 -28.45 -0.54 6.10
N LEU A 456 -28.59 -1.87 6.22
CA LEU A 456 -27.80 -2.75 7.12
C LEU A 456 -26.26 -2.69 6.89
N LYS A 457 -25.82 -2.03 5.81
CA LYS A 457 -24.43 -1.64 5.56
C LYS A 457 -24.42 -0.19 5.11
N ASP A 458 -23.59 0.63 5.75
CA ASP A 458 -23.33 2.00 5.33
C ASP A 458 -22.86 2.01 3.86
N LYS A 459 -23.54 2.79 3.02
CA LYS A 459 -23.10 3.04 1.65
C LYS A 459 -22.33 4.36 1.62
N HIS A 460 -21.07 4.32 1.20
CA HIS A 460 -20.30 5.54 1.03
C HIS A 460 -20.72 6.21 -0.28
N LEU A 461 -21.04 7.50 -0.19
CA LEU A 461 -21.33 8.37 -1.33
C LEU A 461 -20.13 9.26 -1.66
N GLY A 462 -19.24 9.49 -0.69
CA GLY A 462 -17.99 10.19 -0.88
C GLY A 462 -16.99 9.87 0.22
N ILE A 463 -15.73 9.70 -0.17
CA ILE A 463 -14.64 9.28 0.71
C ILE A 463 -13.46 10.24 0.54
N PHE A 464 -12.96 10.74 1.65
CA PHE A 464 -11.62 11.32 1.76
C PHE A 464 -10.86 10.60 2.88
N CYS A 465 -9.57 10.37 2.68
CA CYS A 465 -8.66 9.83 3.70
C CYS A 465 -7.33 10.58 3.62
N GLY A 466 -6.85 11.10 4.74
CA GLY A 466 -5.58 11.82 4.81
C GLY A 466 -4.77 11.47 6.07
N HIS A 467 -3.46 11.47 5.93
CA HIS A 467 -2.54 11.33 7.07
C HIS A 467 -2.50 12.64 7.86
N LEU A 468 -2.65 12.59 9.19
CA LEU A 468 -2.83 13.78 10.03
C LEU A 468 -1.71 14.82 9.84
N GLN A 469 -0.45 14.38 9.82
CA GLN A 469 0.72 15.25 9.63
C GLN A 469 0.81 15.92 8.25
N ARG A 470 -0.02 15.49 7.29
CA ARG A 470 0.00 15.97 5.90
C ARG A 470 -1.23 16.80 5.54
N ILE A 471 -2.32 16.62 6.29
CA ILE A 471 -3.54 17.41 6.14
C ILE A 471 -3.23 18.88 6.42
N GLN A 472 -3.65 19.73 5.48
CA GLN A 472 -3.42 21.16 5.57
C GLN A 472 -4.49 21.83 6.44
N GLN A 473 -4.05 22.67 7.38
CA GLN A 473 -4.93 23.41 8.27
C GLN A 473 -5.62 24.59 7.55
N GLY A 474 -6.77 25.01 8.08
CA GLY A 474 -7.62 26.05 7.48
C GLY A 474 -8.67 25.48 6.54
N TRP A 475 -9.33 26.36 5.78
CA TRP A 475 -10.38 25.97 4.83
C TRP A 475 -9.80 25.22 3.65
N ARG A 476 -10.34 24.04 3.36
CA ARG A 476 -9.94 23.18 2.24
C ARG A 476 -11.16 22.55 1.60
N PHE A 477 -11.10 22.33 0.30
CA PHE A 477 -12.03 21.46 -0.40
C PHE A 477 -11.48 20.06 -0.46
N LEU A 478 -12.23 19.10 0.08
CA LEU A 478 -11.98 17.69 -0.11
C LEU A 478 -12.66 17.25 -1.40
N ARG A 479 -11.89 16.74 -2.36
CA ARG A 479 -12.41 16.03 -3.53
C ARG A 479 -12.78 14.61 -3.11
N LEU A 480 -14.06 14.26 -3.23
CA LEU A 480 -14.58 13.02 -2.69
C LEU A 480 -14.46 11.87 -3.70
N LEU A 481 -14.02 10.71 -3.23
CA LEU A 481 -13.90 9.49 -4.02
C LEU A 481 -15.07 8.53 -3.76
N ASN A 482 -15.38 7.67 -4.71
CA ASN A 482 -16.34 6.57 -4.51
C ASN A 482 -15.66 5.31 -3.92
N ASP A 483 -16.44 4.24 -3.74
CA ASP A 483 -15.95 2.95 -3.22
C ASP A 483 -14.92 2.24 -4.13
N ASP A 484 -14.75 2.68 -5.37
CA ASP A 484 -13.74 2.20 -6.30
C ASP A 484 -12.48 3.09 -6.32
N GLY A 485 -12.52 4.24 -5.62
CA GLY A 485 -11.44 5.23 -5.55
C GLY A 485 -11.40 6.24 -6.70
N ALA A 486 -12.44 6.30 -7.52
CA ALA A 486 -12.57 7.29 -8.60
C ALA A 486 -13.16 8.61 -8.06
N ASP A 487 -12.77 9.73 -8.68
CA ASP A 487 -13.28 11.07 -8.35
C ASP A 487 -14.78 11.15 -8.65
N THR A 488 -15.58 11.45 -7.63
CA THR A 488 -17.03 11.66 -7.78
C THR A 488 -17.35 13.01 -8.43
N HIS A 489 -16.34 13.88 -8.55
CA HIS A 489 -16.41 15.29 -8.84
C HIS A 489 -17.07 16.16 -7.77
N ALA A 490 -17.59 15.55 -6.70
CA ALA A 490 -18.13 16.25 -5.56
C ALA A 490 -17.03 16.88 -4.70
N THR A 491 -17.33 18.02 -4.08
CA THR A 491 -16.46 18.65 -3.09
C THR A 491 -17.13 18.81 -1.75
N LEU A 492 -16.36 18.61 -0.68
CA LEU A 492 -16.77 18.96 0.68
C LEU A 492 -15.86 20.06 1.23
N LEU A 493 -16.42 21.23 1.51
CA LEU A 493 -15.74 22.30 2.22
C LEU A 493 -15.59 21.91 3.70
N VAL A 494 -14.35 21.87 4.16
CA VAL A 494 -14.00 21.61 5.56
C VAL A 494 -12.98 22.60 6.08
N ARG A 495 -12.90 22.77 7.40
CA ARG A 495 -11.78 23.43 8.07
C ARG A 495 -11.08 22.47 9.01
N PHE A 496 -9.80 22.19 8.74
CA PHE A 496 -8.97 21.42 9.66
C PHE A 496 -8.23 22.33 10.64
N GLY A 497 -8.10 21.87 11.88
CA GLY A 497 -7.22 22.45 12.90
C GLY A 497 -6.58 21.36 13.72
N VAL A 498 -5.28 21.49 13.98
CA VAL A 498 -4.52 20.55 14.81
C VAL A 498 -3.66 21.36 15.77
N THR A 499 -3.85 21.15 17.07
CA THR A 499 -3.07 21.81 18.13
C THR A 499 -2.50 20.77 19.09
N LYS A 500 -1.21 20.89 19.41
CA LYS A 500 -0.57 20.14 20.49
C LYS A 500 -1.21 20.56 21.83
N THR A 501 -1.50 19.60 22.70
CA THR A 501 -2.21 19.83 23.97
C THR A 501 -1.36 19.55 25.19
#